data_AF-A0A7S3H7U6-F1
#
_entry.id   AF-A0A7S3H7U6-F1
#
_cell.length_a   1.000
_cell.length_b   1.000
_cell.length_c   1.000
_cell.angle_alpha   90.00
_cell.angle_beta   90.00
_cell.angle_gamma   90.00
#
_symmetry.space_group_name_H-M   'P 1'
#
loop_
_entity.id
_entity.type
_entity.pdbx_description
1 polymer ?
#
loop_
_entity_poly.entity_id
_entity_poly.type
_entity_poly.pdbx_seq_one_letter_code
_entity_poly.pdbx_strand_id
1 'polypeptide(L)'
;WAMKFVTAASNLRSHVFTIPLLSFHDAKGVAGNIIPAIATTNAIVAGIQVMQAVKLITQESALTVLHGETEAEHLKRVQCFCPSAYVMRLFTRKGALLQPSQADAPLPACFVCGGSEITLQIDVNNTTLGDVVTRVIKAKLGFNEPSIMMGSCFLYEEGDGADEDLQENLPKMLSACPAGGVTDGTVLEIGDFTQNLDVRMVVKHVSTEELQAIPSAADD
;
A
#
# COMPACT_ATOMS: atom_id res chain seq x y z
N TRP A 1 28.10 20.26 0.22
CA TRP A 1 27.77 21.43 1.07
C TRP A 1 26.29 21.82 0.91
N ALA A 2 25.76 21.93 -0.32
CA ALA A 2 24.35 22.24 -0.59
C ALA A 2 23.35 21.36 0.18
N MET A 3 23.52 20.03 0.15
CA MET A 3 22.61 19.13 0.89
C MET A 3 22.65 19.32 2.41
N LYS A 4 23.81 19.65 3.00
CA LYS A 4 23.90 19.93 4.43
C LYS A 4 23.13 21.18 4.82
N PHE A 5 23.14 22.20 3.95
CA PHE A 5 22.33 23.41 4.11
C PHE A 5 20.83 23.09 4.04
N VAL A 6 20.40 22.31 3.04
CA VAL A 6 19.00 21.90 2.90
C VAL A 6 18.51 21.13 4.13
N THR A 7 19.27 20.12 4.59
CA THR A 7 18.91 19.34 5.78
C THR A 7 18.84 20.20 7.05
N ALA A 8 19.81 21.12 7.26
CA ALA A 8 19.79 21.99 8.43
C ALA A 8 18.59 22.94 8.41
N ALA A 9 18.31 23.57 7.27
CA ALA A 9 17.19 24.48 7.09
C ALA A 9 15.84 23.75 7.22
N SER A 10 15.70 22.55 6.64
CA SER A 10 14.47 21.75 6.76
C SER A 10 14.22 21.33 8.20
N ASN A 11 15.24 20.86 8.91
CA ASN A 11 15.11 20.45 10.31
C ASN A 11 14.76 21.62 11.24
N LEU A 12 15.32 22.81 11.00
CA LEU A 12 14.93 24.01 11.73
C LEU A 12 13.44 24.33 11.53
N ARG A 13 12.95 24.24 10.29
CA ARG A 13 11.52 24.42 9.99
C ARG A 13 10.65 23.34 10.62
N SER A 14 11.05 22.07 10.53
CA SER A 14 10.32 20.95 11.14
C SER A 14 10.14 21.15 12.64
N HIS A 15 11.18 21.63 13.34
CA HIS A 15 11.10 21.95 14.76
C HIS A 15 10.04 23.02 15.08
N VAL A 16 9.90 24.05 14.24
CA VAL A 16 8.87 25.11 14.41
C VAL A 16 7.44 24.55 14.30
N PHE A 17 7.23 23.54 13.46
CA PHE A 17 5.92 22.90 13.25
C PHE A 17 5.74 21.60 14.06
N THR A 18 6.64 21.28 14.98
CA THR A 18 6.60 20.04 15.78
C THR A 18 6.57 18.77 14.90
N ILE A 19 7.22 18.83 13.73
CA ILE A 19 7.40 17.68 12.84
C ILE A 19 8.71 16.97 13.20
N PRO A 20 8.76 15.62 13.25
CA PRO A 20 9.99 14.88 13.50
C PRO A 20 11.15 15.29 12.59
N LEU A 21 12.35 15.38 13.17
CA LEU A 21 13.56 15.73 12.44
C LEU A 21 13.99 14.56 11.54
N LEU A 22 14.51 14.89 10.36
CA LEU A 22 15.03 13.88 9.42
C LEU A 22 16.55 13.75 9.53
N SER A 23 17.05 12.54 9.33
CA SER A 23 18.48 12.30 9.18
C SER A 23 19.00 12.91 7.87
N PHE A 24 20.32 13.08 7.75
CA PHE A 24 20.92 13.56 6.51
C PHE A 24 20.63 12.63 5.32
N HIS A 25 20.56 11.32 5.55
CA HIS A 25 20.29 10.34 4.50
C HIS A 25 18.84 10.41 4.03
N ASP A 26 17.89 10.48 4.96
CA ASP A 26 16.46 10.55 4.65
C ASP A 26 16.12 11.87 3.95
N ALA A 27 16.66 12.98 4.45
CA ALA A 27 16.51 14.29 3.82
C ALA A 27 17.07 14.30 2.39
N LYS A 28 18.15 13.55 2.14
CA LYS A 28 18.70 13.39 0.78
C LYS A 28 17.78 12.56 -0.12
N GLY A 29 17.19 11.48 0.40
CA GLY A 29 16.20 10.69 -0.33
C GLY A 29 14.99 11.53 -0.73
N VAL A 30 14.41 12.28 0.22
CA VAL A 30 13.27 13.17 -0.03
C VAL A 30 13.63 14.24 -1.06
N ALA A 31 14.76 14.94 -0.87
CA ALA A 31 15.17 16.01 -1.77
C ALA A 31 15.47 15.52 -3.19
N GLY A 32 16.04 14.30 -3.32
CA GLY A 32 16.33 13.68 -4.62
C GLY A 32 15.09 13.34 -5.42
N ASN A 33 13.96 13.09 -4.74
CA ASN A 33 12.69 12.70 -5.35
C ASN A 33 11.73 13.87 -5.60
N ILE A 34 12.16 15.13 -5.40
CA ILE A 34 11.31 16.30 -5.65
C ILE A 34 11.13 16.50 -7.17
N ILE A 35 9.89 16.38 -7.63
CA ILE A 35 9.49 16.69 -9.02
C ILE A 35 8.86 18.09 -9.05
N PRO A 36 9.37 19.02 -9.89
CA PRO A 36 8.77 20.34 -10.03
C PRO A 36 7.32 20.27 -10.52
N ALA A 37 6.40 20.95 -9.83
CA ALA A 37 5.01 21.06 -10.25
C ALA A 37 4.83 22.19 -11.28
N ILE A 38 3.96 21.96 -12.27
CA ILE A 38 3.57 22.96 -13.27
C ILE A 38 2.05 23.14 -13.20
N ALA A 39 1.60 24.36 -12.96
CA ALA A 39 0.17 24.66 -12.75
C ALA A 39 -0.72 24.20 -13.92
N THR A 40 -0.24 24.34 -15.16
CA THR A 40 -1.00 23.93 -16.35
C THR A 40 -1.19 22.41 -16.44
N THR A 41 -0.22 21.61 -15.99
CA THR A 41 -0.38 20.14 -15.93
C THR A 41 -1.53 19.76 -15.00
N ASN A 42 -1.61 20.39 -13.82
CA ASN A 42 -2.72 20.14 -12.89
C ASN A 42 -4.07 20.53 -13.49
N ALA A 43 -4.15 21.66 -14.20
CA ALA A 43 -5.38 22.09 -14.88
C ALA A 43 -5.82 21.10 -15.97
N ILE A 44 -4.87 20.60 -16.77
CA ILE A 44 -5.15 19.59 -17.81
C ILE A 44 -5.64 18.28 -17.17
N VAL A 45 -4.93 17.77 -16.16
CA VAL A 45 -5.29 16.52 -15.47
C VAL A 45 -6.65 16.65 -14.78
N ALA A 46 -6.94 17.77 -14.12
CA ALA A 46 -8.24 18.03 -13.51
C ALA A 46 -9.38 18.03 -14.54
N GLY A 47 -9.18 18.67 -15.70
CA GLY A 47 -10.15 18.64 -16.79
C GLY A 47 -10.41 17.21 -17.30
N ILE A 48 -9.35 16.40 -17.42
CA ILE A 48 -9.46 14.98 -17.78
C ILE A 48 -10.22 14.20 -16.70
N GLN A 49 -9.93 14.39 -15.41
CA GLN A 49 -10.62 13.71 -14.31
C GLN A 49 -12.12 13.98 -14.34
N VAL A 50 -12.54 15.24 -14.50
CA VAL A 50 -13.96 15.61 -14.61
C VAL A 50 -14.60 14.97 -15.84
N MET A 51 -13.92 14.96 -16.99
CA MET A 51 -14.43 14.29 -18.20
C MET A 51 -14.63 12.79 -17.99
N GLN A 52 -13.72 12.10 -17.29
CA GLN A 52 -13.88 10.67 -16.99
C GLN A 52 -15.01 10.42 -15.98
N ALA A 53 -15.16 11.28 -14.97
CA ALA A 53 -16.27 11.18 -14.02
C ALA A 53 -17.64 11.35 -14.71
N VAL A 54 -17.77 12.33 -15.61
CA VAL A 54 -19.00 12.52 -16.41
C VAL A 54 -19.31 11.29 -17.25
N LYS A 55 -18.30 10.67 -17.87
CA LYS A 55 -18.48 9.42 -18.63
C LYS A 55 -18.97 8.27 -17.75
N LEU A 56 -18.42 8.09 -16.54
CA LEU A 56 -18.85 7.05 -15.61
C LEU A 56 -20.32 7.23 -15.20
N ILE A 57 -20.70 8.45 -14.78
CA ILE A 57 -22.07 8.75 -14.32
C ILE A 57 -23.09 8.60 -15.45
N THR A 58 -22.75 9.07 -16.65
CA THR A 58 -23.64 8.95 -17.82
C THR A 58 -23.82 7.52 -18.29
N GLN A 59 -22.82 6.64 -18.10
CA GLN A 59 -22.96 5.21 -18.37
C GLN A 59 -23.85 4.52 -17.33
N GLU A 60 -23.68 4.80 -16.04
CA GLU A 60 -24.50 4.20 -14.99
C GLU A 60 -25.98 4.54 -15.18
N SER A 61 -26.28 5.81 -15.53
CA SER A 61 -27.64 6.27 -15.84
C SER A 61 -28.25 5.59 -17.08
N ALA A 62 -27.42 5.17 -18.04
CA ALA A 62 -27.85 4.41 -19.22
C ALA A 62 -28.00 2.91 -18.92
N LEU A 63 -27.27 2.38 -17.93
CA LEU A 63 -27.29 0.99 -17.52
C LEU A 63 -28.57 0.60 -16.77
N THR A 64 -29.16 1.52 -15.99
CA THR A 64 -30.45 1.31 -15.31
C THR A 64 -31.59 0.98 -16.30
N VAL A 65 -31.42 1.29 -17.59
CA VAL A 65 -32.39 1.03 -18.66
C VAL A 65 -32.21 -0.37 -19.28
N LEU A 66 -31.06 -1.03 -19.09
CA LEU A 66 -30.71 -2.31 -19.69
C LEU A 66 -30.57 -3.38 -18.60
N HIS A 67 -31.71 -3.89 -18.10
CA HIS A 67 -31.73 -5.04 -17.20
C HIS A 67 -31.15 -6.29 -17.91
N GLY A 68 -29.97 -6.76 -17.49
CA GLY A 68 -29.46 -8.09 -17.87
C GLY A 68 -27.96 -8.24 -18.16
N GLU A 69 -27.13 -7.20 -18.02
CA GLU A 69 -25.67 -7.35 -18.22
C GLU A 69 -24.98 -8.03 -17.03
N THR A 70 -24.01 -8.90 -17.30
CA THR A 70 -23.16 -9.50 -16.25
C THR A 70 -22.11 -8.50 -15.75
N GLU A 71 -21.61 -8.69 -14.52
CA GLU A 71 -20.59 -7.82 -13.90
C GLU A 71 -19.30 -7.72 -14.75
N ALA A 72 -18.89 -8.82 -15.39
CA ALA A 72 -17.72 -8.85 -16.26
C ALA A 72 -17.90 -8.06 -17.56
N GLU A 73 -19.09 -8.12 -18.17
CA GLU A 73 -19.43 -7.34 -19.36
C GLU A 73 -19.53 -5.85 -19.04
N HIS A 74 -20.10 -5.53 -17.89
CA HIS A 74 -20.13 -4.18 -17.35
C HIS A 74 -18.72 -3.62 -17.15
N LEU A 75 -17.83 -4.36 -16.47
CA LEU A 75 -16.46 -3.93 -16.22
C LEU A 75 -15.69 -3.69 -17.53
N LYS A 76 -15.83 -4.60 -18.51
CA LYS A 76 -15.20 -4.47 -19.83
C LYS A 76 -15.71 -3.25 -20.60
N ARG A 77 -17.00 -2.93 -20.51
CA ARG A 77 -17.60 -1.73 -21.10
C ARG A 77 -17.03 -0.47 -20.45
N VAL A 78 -16.99 -0.42 -19.11
CA VAL A 78 -16.44 0.70 -18.35
C VAL A 78 -14.97 0.94 -18.70
N GLN A 79 -14.14 -0.12 -18.73
CA GLN A 79 -12.73 -0.04 -19.10
C GLN A 79 -12.49 0.49 -20.52
N CYS A 80 -13.38 0.17 -21.46
CA CYS A 80 -13.31 0.66 -22.84
C CYS A 80 -13.71 2.14 -22.94
N PHE A 81 -14.75 2.55 -22.20
CA PHE A 81 -15.31 3.90 -22.28
C PHE A 81 -14.53 4.93 -21.45
N CYS A 82 -13.88 4.49 -20.37
CA CYS A 82 -13.08 5.30 -19.46
C CYS A 82 -11.61 4.85 -19.45
N PRO A 83 -10.86 5.12 -20.54
CA PRO A 83 -9.44 4.78 -20.60
C PRO A 83 -8.61 5.66 -19.64
N SER A 84 -7.53 5.09 -19.11
CA SER A 84 -6.47 5.84 -18.44
C SER A 84 -5.81 6.78 -19.44
N ALA A 85 -5.70 8.06 -19.10
CA ALA A 85 -5.17 9.08 -20.01
C ALA A 85 -3.84 9.62 -19.49
N TYR A 86 -2.79 9.49 -20.30
CA TYR A 86 -1.45 9.98 -19.99
C TYR A 86 -1.20 11.33 -20.67
N VAL A 87 -0.70 12.30 -19.91
CA VAL A 87 -0.28 13.61 -20.43
C VAL A 87 1.21 13.54 -20.76
N MET A 88 1.53 13.54 -22.05
CA MET A 88 2.90 13.46 -22.54
C MET A 88 3.57 14.83 -22.53
N ARG A 89 4.85 14.86 -22.13
CA ARG A 89 5.67 16.09 -22.18
C ARG A 89 5.98 16.53 -23.61
N LEU A 90 6.13 15.59 -24.52
CA LEU A 90 6.44 15.81 -25.93
C LEU A 90 5.44 15.04 -26.80
N PHE A 91 5.29 15.49 -28.04
CA PHE A 91 4.47 14.77 -29.02
C PHE A 91 4.96 13.33 -29.19
N THR A 92 4.04 12.38 -29.10
CA THR A 92 4.28 11.00 -29.48
C THR A 92 4.57 10.90 -30.99
N ARG A 93 5.05 9.75 -31.46
CA ARG A 93 5.24 9.49 -32.91
C ARG A 93 3.96 9.70 -33.74
N LYS A 94 2.79 9.58 -33.11
CA LYS A 94 1.48 9.80 -33.72
C LYS A 94 1.00 11.26 -33.65
N GLY A 95 1.83 12.18 -33.14
CA GLY A 95 1.48 13.59 -32.99
C GLY A 95 0.49 13.89 -31.85
N ALA A 96 0.31 12.96 -30.90
CA ALA A 96 -0.59 13.15 -29.76
C ALA A 96 0.17 13.56 -28.49
N LEU A 97 -0.40 14.47 -27.70
CA LEU A 97 0.05 14.82 -26.34
C LEU A 97 -0.76 14.12 -25.25
N LEU A 98 -1.99 13.71 -25.57
CA LEU A 98 -2.82 12.90 -24.68
C LEU A 98 -2.86 11.49 -25.24
N GLN A 99 -2.42 10.52 -24.47
CA GLN A 99 -2.39 9.12 -24.88
C GLN A 99 -3.36 8.32 -24.01
N PRO A 100 -4.54 7.92 -24.53
CA PRO A 100 -5.39 6.97 -23.84
C PRO A 100 -4.77 5.56 -23.90
N SER A 101 -4.88 4.84 -22.79
CA SER A 101 -4.62 3.42 -22.66
C SER A 101 -5.84 2.75 -22.07
N GLN A 102 -6.15 1.53 -22.52
CA GLN A 102 -7.17 0.73 -21.84
C GLN A 102 -6.73 0.47 -20.41
N ALA A 103 -7.69 0.50 -19.49
CA ALA A 103 -7.44 0.13 -18.11
C ALA A 103 -7.17 -1.38 -18.04
N ASP A 104 -6.15 -1.77 -17.29
CA ASP A 104 -5.82 -3.18 -17.10
C ASP A 104 -6.89 -3.87 -16.25
N ALA A 105 -7.02 -5.18 -16.45
CA ALA A 105 -7.85 -6.01 -15.58
C ALA A 105 -7.25 -6.10 -14.17
N PRO A 106 -8.06 -6.35 -13.13
CA PRO A 106 -7.55 -6.60 -11.78
C PRO A 106 -6.48 -7.69 -11.79
N LEU A 107 -5.37 -7.44 -11.08
CA LEU A 107 -4.27 -8.39 -11.02
C LEU A 107 -4.64 -9.55 -10.08
N PRO A 108 -4.62 -10.82 -10.53
CA PRO A 108 -4.97 -11.96 -9.67
C PRO A 108 -4.06 -12.08 -8.45
N ALA A 109 -2.78 -11.75 -8.61
CA ALA A 109 -1.77 -11.79 -7.55
C ALA A 109 -1.87 -10.64 -6.54
N CYS A 110 -2.78 -9.69 -6.73
CA CYS A 110 -2.94 -8.56 -5.80
C CYS A 110 -3.55 -9.05 -4.48
N PHE A 111 -2.88 -8.81 -3.36
CA PHE A 111 -3.39 -9.17 -2.03
C PHE A 111 -4.57 -8.30 -1.58
N VAL A 112 -4.75 -7.12 -2.18
CA VAL A 112 -5.84 -6.20 -1.84
C VAL A 112 -7.14 -6.56 -2.57
N CYS A 113 -7.10 -6.68 -3.89
CA CYS A 113 -8.31 -6.90 -4.71
C CYS A 113 -8.44 -8.31 -5.29
N GLY A 114 -7.38 -9.12 -5.26
CA GLY A 114 -7.37 -10.48 -5.81
C GLY A 114 -7.51 -11.58 -4.75
N GLY A 115 -7.47 -11.24 -3.46
CA GLY A 115 -7.53 -12.22 -2.37
C GLY A 115 -6.34 -13.19 -2.32
N SER A 116 -5.23 -12.82 -2.97
CA SER A 116 -4.01 -13.64 -2.97
C SER A 116 -3.32 -13.63 -1.61
N GLU A 117 -2.80 -14.79 -1.22
CA GLU A 117 -2.03 -14.94 0.01
C GLU A 117 -0.63 -14.32 -0.16
N ILE A 118 -0.13 -13.67 0.89
CA ILE A 118 1.22 -13.09 0.92
C ILE A 118 2.14 -13.99 1.75
N THR A 119 3.42 -14.07 1.38
CA THR A 119 4.42 -14.80 2.16
C THR A 119 5.38 -13.84 2.84
N LEU A 120 5.45 -13.90 4.18
CA LEU A 120 6.40 -13.13 4.98
C LEU A 120 7.58 -14.02 5.35
N GLN A 121 8.76 -13.70 4.80
CA GLN A 121 10.01 -14.34 5.20
C GLN A 121 10.63 -13.58 6.36
N ILE A 122 10.75 -14.23 7.52
CA ILE A 122 11.21 -13.57 8.75
C ILE A 122 11.88 -14.54 9.73
N ASP A 123 12.80 -14.03 10.53
CA ASP A 123 13.40 -14.78 11.63
C ASP A 123 12.49 -14.73 12.86
N VAL A 124 11.57 -15.69 12.91
CA VAL A 124 10.62 -15.92 14.02
C VAL A 124 11.26 -15.88 15.41
N ASN A 125 12.53 -16.26 15.55
CA ASN A 125 13.20 -16.34 16.84
C ASN A 125 13.82 -15.02 17.29
N ASN A 126 13.97 -14.04 16.39
CA ASN A 126 14.66 -12.79 16.68
C ASN A 126 13.76 -11.55 16.50
N THR A 127 12.60 -11.70 15.87
CA THR A 127 11.66 -10.59 15.63
C THR A 127 10.51 -10.59 16.61
N THR A 128 10.15 -9.39 17.08
CA THR A 128 9.00 -9.16 17.95
C THR A 128 7.71 -9.00 17.15
N LEU A 129 6.56 -9.27 17.78
CA LEU A 129 5.26 -9.01 17.16
C LEU A 129 5.08 -7.51 16.83
N GLY A 130 5.56 -6.62 17.70
CA GLY A 130 5.48 -5.18 17.49
C GLY A 130 6.28 -4.68 16.30
N ASP A 131 7.43 -5.29 16.00
CA ASP A 131 8.19 -5.00 14.78
C ASP A 131 7.40 -5.41 13.52
N VAL A 132 6.72 -6.55 13.54
CA VAL A 132 5.87 -7.00 12.42
C VAL A 132 4.69 -6.05 12.22
N VAL A 133 3.98 -5.69 13.29
CA VAL A 133 2.85 -4.74 13.24
C VAL A 133 3.31 -3.40 12.66
N THR A 134 4.38 -2.82 13.22
CA THR A 134 4.80 -1.47 12.85
C THR A 134 5.48 -1.41 11.49
N ARG A 135 6.44 -2.31 11.24
CA ARG A 135 7.31 -2.22 10.05
C ARG A 135 6.75 -2.93 8.83
N VAL A 136 5.99 -4.01 9.02
CA VAL A 136 5.43 -4.80 7.91
C VAL A 136 3.98 -4.39 7.68
N ILE A 137 3.11 -4.59 8.67
CA ILE A 137 1.66 -4.46 8.49
C ILE A 137 1.26 -3.00 8.26
N LYS A 138 1.67 -2.07 9.14
CA LYS A 138 1.38 -0.64 8.98
C LYS A 138 2.26 0.02 7.92
N ALA A 139 3.59 -0.12 8.01
CA ALA A 139 4.49 0.64 7.15
C ALA A 139 4.64 0.10 5.71
N LYS A 140 4.54 -1.22 5.48
CA LYS A 140 4.68 -1.80 4.12
C LYS A 140 3.35 -2.17 3.48
N LEU A 141 2.42 -2.76 4.23
CA LEU A 141 1.12 -3.19 3.70
C LEU A 141 0.04 -2.10 3.80
N GLY A 142 0.23 -1.10 4.65
CA GLY A 142 -0.64 0.09 4.70
C GLY A 142 -1.93 -0.08 5.50
N PHE A 143 -1.95 -1.02 6.44
CA PHE A 143 -3.06 -1.20 7.39
C PHE A 143 -3.10 -0.04 8.39
N ASN A 144 -4.30 0.40 8.78
CA ASN A 144 -4.53 1.45 9.76
C ASN A 144 -4.65 0.86 11.17
N GLU A 145 -5.66 0.01 11.37
CA GLU A 145 -6.07 -0.59 12.65
C GLU A 145 -6.15 -2.12 12.46
N PRO A 146 -4.99 -2.82 12.50
CA PRO A 146 -4.93 -4.23 12.16
C PRO A 146 -5.38 -5.14 13.32
N SER A 147 -6.19 -6.14 13.01
CA SER A 147 -6.44 -7.31 13.84
C SER A 147 -5.67 -8.51 13.28
N ILE A 148 -4.91 -9.20 14.13
CA ILE A 148 -4.07 -10.34 13.72
C ILE A 148 -4.56 -11.58 14.45
N MET A 149 -5.02 -12.56 13.69
CA MET A 149 -5.55 -13.82 14.18
C MET A 149 -4.70 -14.99 13.69
N MET A 150 -4.48 -15.96 14.57
CA MET A 150 -3.87 -17.24 14.28
C MET A 150 -4.88 -18.35 14.61
N GLY A 151 -5.49 -18.92 13.59
CA GLY A 151 -6.56 -19.91 13.74
C GLY A 151 -7.78 -19.31 14.46
N SER A 152 -7.96 -19.63 15.74
CA SER A 152 -9.06 -19.09 16.57
C SER A 152 -8.59 -18.15 17.68
N CYS A 153 -7.32 -17.77 17.68
CA CYS A 153 -6.71 -16.95 18.74
C CYS A 153 -6.26 -15.61 18.17
N PHE A 154 -6.68 -14.50 18.80
CA PHE A 154 -6.16 -13.17 18.50
C PHE A 154 -4.77 -13.00 19.11
N LEU A 155 -3.81 -12.60 18.27
CA LEU A 155 -2.47 -12.25 18.70
C LEU A 155 -2.36 -10.76 19.05
N TYR A 156 -3.06 -9.93 18.28
CA TYR A 156 -3.07 -8.48 18.40
C TYR A 156 -4.36 -7.92 17.81
N GLU A 157 -4.88 -6.85 18.40
CA GLU A 157 -6.01 -6.10 17.89
C GLU A 157 -5.83 -4.62 18.23
N GLU A 158 -6.29 -3.75 17.34
CA GLU A 158 -6.27 -2.31 17.49
C GLU A 158 -7.57 -1.74 16.92
N GLY A 159 -8.13 -0.71 17.57
CA GLY A 159 -9.39 -0.09 17.18
C GLY A 159 -10.36 0.07 18.35
N ASP A 160 -11.57 0.54 18.04
CA ASP A 160 -12.63 0.73 19.04
C ASP A 160 -13.19 -0.62 19.52
N GLY A 161 -13.05 -0.91 20.81
CA GLY A 161 -13.42 -2.19 21.40
C GLY A 161 -12.33 -3.27 21.35
N ALA A 162 -11.10 -2.92 20.97
CA ALA A 162 -9.97 -3.83 21.01
C ALA A 162 -9.63 -4.24 22.45
N ASP A 163 -9.22 -5.50 22.64
CA ASP A 163 -8.74 -6.00 23.92
C ASP A 163 -7.35 -5.42 24.24
N GLU A 164 -7.31 -4.48 25.20
CA GLU A 164 -6.07 -3.82 25.62
C GLU A 164 -5.03 -4.82 26.17
N ASP A 165 -5.45 -5.96 26.70
CA ASP A 165 -4.55 -6.99 27.24
C ASP A 165 -3.70 -7.63 26.12
N LEU A 166 -4.19 -7.64 24.87
CA LEU A 166 -3.44 -8.16 23.73
C LEU A 166 -2.25 -7.27 23.35
N GLN A 167 -2.21 -6.01 23.80
CA GLN A 167 -1.07 -5.13 23.58
C GLN A 167 0.18 -5.62 24.34
N GLU A 168 0.02 -6.40 25.40
CA GLU A 168 1.14 -7.04 26.11
C GLU A 168 1.91 -8.05 25.25
N ASN A 169 1.33 -8.48 24.12
CA ASN A 169 1.99 -9.39 23.19
C ASN A 169 2.98 -8.69 22.25
N LEU A 170 2.89 -7.36 22.08
CA LEU A 170 3.79 -6.59 21.20
C LEU A 170 5.29 -6.82 21.46
N PRO A 171 5.79 -6.79 22.71
CA PRO A 171 7.20 -7.04 22.98
C PRO A 171 7.60 -8.52 22.92
N LYS A 172 6.63 -9.46 22.82
CA LYS A 172 6.93 -10.89 22.78
C LYS A 172 7.52 -11.26 21.42
N MET A 173 8.42 -12.23 21.42
CA MET A 173 8.94 -12.84 20.20
C MET A 173 7.84 -13.63 19.52
N LEU A 174 7.88 -13.72 18.19
CA LEU A 174 6.86 -14.44 17.42
C LEU A 174 6.72 -15.90 17.87
N SER A 175 7.83 -16.55 18.22
CA SER A 175 7.85 -17.91 18.79
C SER A 175 7.21 -18.04 20.18
N ALA A 176 7.11 -16.94 20.93
CA ALA A 176 6.56 -16.90 22.28
C ALA A 176 5.12 -16.35 22.32
N CYS A 177 4.51 -16.11 21.15
CA CYS A 177 3.12 -15.65 21.05
C CYS A 177 2.13 -16.72 21.55
N PRO A 178 0.91 -16.31 21.96
CA PRO A 178 -0.18 -17.23 22.34
C PRO A 178 -0.48 -18.29 21.28
N ALA A 179 -1.15 -19.37 21.70
CA ALA A 179 -1.55 -20.50 20.83
C ALA A 179 -0.40 -21.31 20.19
N GLY A 180 0.74 -21.41 20.89
CA GLY A 180 1.85 -22.30 20.52
C GLY A 180 3.00 -21.62 19.78
N GLY A 181 2.96 -20.30 19.67
CA GLY A 181 3.96 -19.52 18.95
C GLY A 181 3.76 -19.58 17.43
N VAL A 182 4.15 -18.50 16.75
CA VAL A 182 4.28 -18.53 15.30
C VAL A 182 5.47 -19.40 14.95
N THR A 183 5.32 -20.30 13.98
CA THR A 183 6.37 -21.19 13.48
C THR A 183 6.47 -21.10 11.96
N ASP A 184 7.37 -21.86 11.35
CA ASP A 184 7.41 -21.99 9.89
C ASP A 184 6.09 -22.57 9.36
N GLY A 185 5.53 -21.93 8.33
CA GLY A 185 4.26 -22.31 7.71
C GLY A 185 3.00 -21.84 8.46
N THR A 186 3.14 -21.09 9.55
CA THR A 186 1.98 -20.53 10.26
C THR A 186 1.24 -19.54 9.36
N VAL A 187 -0.08 -19.68 9.28
CA VAL A 187 -0.96 -18.76 8.56
C VAL A 187 -1.53 -17.75 9.55
N LEU A 188 -1.35 -16.48 9.25
CA LEU A 188 -1.90 -15.35 9.98
C LEU A 188 -2.99 -14.71 9.12
N GLU A 189 -4.17 -14.55 9.71
CA GLU A 189 -5.28 -13.80 9.11
C GLU A 189 -5.23 -12.38 9.67
N ILE A 190 -5.03 -11.39 8.80
CA ILE A 190 -4.90 -9.99 9.16
C ILE A 190 -6.11 -9.24 8.59
N GLY A 191 -6.91 -8.65 9.46
CA GLY A 191 -8.06 -7.84 9.09
C GLY A 191 -7.83 -6.36 9.41
N ASP A 192 -8.47 -5.48 8.64
CA ASP A 192 -8.65 -4.06 8.97
C ASP A 192 -10.09 -3.67 8.69
N PHE A 193 -10.84 -3.36 9.76
CA PHE A 193 -12.23 -2.98 9.65
C PHE A 193 -12.42 -1.59 9.02
N THR A 194 -11.48 -0.67 9.26
CA THR A 194 -11.54 0.70 8.71
C THR A 194 -11.39 0.71 7.19
N GLN A 195 -10.64 -0.25 6.65
CA GLN A 195 -10.38 -0.40 5.22
C GLN A 195 -11.23 -1.50 4.55
N ASN A 196 -11.95 -2.31 5.34
CA ASN A 196 -12.64 -3.53 4.89
C ASN A 196 -11.71 -4.44 4.07
N LEU A 197 -10.54 -4.73 4.64
CA LEU A 197 -9.45 -5.48 4.01
C LEU A 197 -9.08 -6.69 4.88
N ASP A 198 -9.17 -7.89 4.29
CA ASP A 198 -8.75 -9.14 4.92
C ASP A 198 -7.66 -9.80 4.08
N VAL A 199 -6.53 -10.11 4.70
CA VAL A 199 -5.35 -10.68 4.04
C VAL A 199 -4.86 -11.91 4.79
N ARG A 200 -4.59 -12.97 4.04
CA ARG A 200 -3.92 -14.17 4.54
C ARG A 200 -2.43 -14.09 4.31
N MET A 201 -1.66 -14.22 5.38
CA MET A 201 -0.21 -14.14 5.37
C MET A 201 0.40 -15.45 5.87
N VAL A 202 1.21 -16.09 5.04
CA VAL A 202 1.97 -17.29 5.41
C VAL A 202 3.35 -16.86 5.88
N VAL A 203 3.71 -17.25 7.10
CA VAL A 203 5.03 -16.98 7.68
C VAL A 203 5.99 -18.09 7.26
N LYS A 204 7.12 -17.71 6.67
CA LYS A 204 8.23 -18.62 6.37
C LYS A 204 9.43 -18.24 7.23
N HIS A 205 9.85 -19.18 8.07
CA HIS A 205 11.03 -19.00 8.90
C HIS A 205 12.29 -19.02 8.03
N VAL A 206 13.07 -17.96 8.14
CA VAL A 206 14.39 -17.85 7.50
C VAL A 206 15.34 -17.26 8.53
N SER A 207 16.52 -17.86 8.69
CA SER A 207 17.49 -17.36 9.67
C SER A 207 17.97 -15.96 9.30
N THR A 208 18.37 -15.16 10.29
CA THR A 208 18.87 -13.78 10.06
C THR A 208 20.01 -13.73 9.04
N GLU A 209 20.88 -14.74 8.99
CA GLU A 209 22.01 -14.83 8.06
C GLU A 209 21.54 -15.06 6.61
N GLU A 210 20.53 -15.91 6.42
CA GLU A 210 19.92 -16.16 5.12
C GLU A 210 19.12 -14.95 4.62
N LEU A 211 18.42 -14.23 5.51
CA LEU A 211 17.69 -13.00 5.15
C LEU A 211 18.62 -11.90 4.59
N GLN A 212 19.83 -11.76 5.15
CA GLN A 212 20.82 -10.80 4.66
C GLN A 212 21.45 -11.21 3.32
N ALA A 213 21.39 -12.50 2.97
CA ALA A 213 21.87 -13.02 1.70
C ALA A 213 20.84 -12.90 0.57
N ILE A 214 19.57 -12.61 0.88
CA ILE A 214 18.55 -12.34 -0.13
C ILE A 214 18.82 -10.94 -0.72
N PRO A 215 18.99 -10.82 -2.05
CA PRO A 215 19.11 -9.50 -2.67
C PRO A 215 17.82 -8.72 -2.42
N SER A 216 17.93 -7.53 -1.84
CA SER A 216 16.77 -6.66 -1.66
C SER A 216 16.16 -6.35 -3.02
N ALA A 217 14.89 -6.71 -3.22
CA ALA A 217 14.12 -6.45 -4.45
C ALA A 217 13.81 -4.95 -4.67
N ALA A 218 14.69 -4.05 -4.24
CA ALA A 218 14.56 -2.59 -4.32
C ALA A 218 15.34 -1.98 -5.49
N ASP A 219 15.98 -2.79 -6.34
CA ASP A 219 16.82 -2.35 -7.48
C ASP A 219 16.25 -2.78 -8.86
N ASP A 220 14.94 -2.98 -9.00
CA ASP A 220 14.24 -3.07 -10.31
C ASP A 220 13.07 -2.08 -10.40
#